data_AF-I4CHP5-F1
#
_entry.id   AF-I4CHP5-F1
#
_cell.length_a   1.000
_cell.length_b   1.000
_cell.length_c   1.000
_cell.angle_alpha   90.00
_cell.angle_beta   90.00
_cell.angle_gamma   90.00
#
_symmetry.space_group_name_H-M   'P 1'
#
loop_
_entity.id
_entity.type
_entity.pdbx_description
1 polymer ?
#
loop_
_entity_poly.entity_id
_entity_poly.type
_entity_poly.pdbx_seq_one_letter_code
_entity_poly.pdbx_strand_id
1 'polypeptide(L)'
;LVGENENLYLKMTDSRYKGTTYDVEREKDMMLWLEGKLPVPKVLHFERHDGWSNLLMSEADGVLCSEEYEDEQSPEKIIELYAECIRLFHSIDISDCPYTNSLDSRLAELDYLLNNDLADVDCENWEEDTPFKDPRELYDFLKTEKPEEELVFSHGDLGDSNIFVKDGKVSGFIDLGRSGRADKWYDIAFCVRSIREDIGEEQYVELFFDLLG
;
A
#
# COMPACT_ATOMS: atom_id res chain seq x y z
N LEU A 1 -5.68 -26.46 -10.02
CA LEU A 1 -5.91 -26.40 -8.56
C LEU A 1 -4.68 -27.02 -7.94
N VAL A 2 -3.99 -26.22 -7.15
CA VAL A 2 -2.65 -26.46 -6.61
C VAL A 2 -2.60 -27.68 -5.66
N GLY A 3 -1.41 -28.11 -5.26
CA GLY A 3 -1.19 -29.36 -4.51
C GLY A 3 -1.92 -29.41 -3.16
N GLU A 4 -1.99 -30.60 -2.54
CA GLU A 4 -2.81 -30.89 -1.33
C GLU A 4 -2.46 -30.07 -0.07
N ASN A 5 -1.43 -29.22 -0.07
CA ASN A 5 -0.95 -28.47 1.11
C ASN A 5 -0.63 -26.99 0.83
N GLU A 6 -1.26 -26.36 -0.16
CA GLU A 6 -1.06 -24.93 -0.42
C GLU A 6 -2.17 -24.09 0.21
N ASN A 7 -1.80 -23.10 1.03
CA ASN A 7 -2.73 -22.09 1.52
C ASN A 7 -3.08 -21.13 0.38
N LEU A 8 -4.36 -20.76 0.32
CA LEU A 8 -4.91 -19.86 -0.67
C LEU A 8 -5.70 -18.77 0.03
N TYR A 9 -5.70 -17.58 -0.58
CA TYR A 9 -6.42 -16.42 -0.06
C TYR A 9 -7.47 -15.99 -1.06
N LEU A 10 -8.69 -15.78 -0.58
CA LEU A 10 -9.80 -15.24 -1.36
C LEU A 10 -10.13 -13.85 -0.82
N LYS A 11 -9.93 -12.82 -1.65
CA LYS A 11 -10.40 -11.46 -1.39
C LYS A 11 -11.69 -11.20 -2.14
N MET A 12 -12.60 -10.48 -1.50
CA MET A 12 -13.92 -10.16 -2.05
C MET A 12 -14.22 -8.69 -1.83
N THR A 13 -14.67 -8.00 -2.88
CA THR A 13 -15.10 -6.60 -2.80
C THR A 13 -16.51 -6.44 -3.37
N ASP A 14 -17.34 -5.68 -2.65
CA ASP A 14 -18.66 -5.25 -3.13
C ASP A 14 -18.52 -4.31 -4.34
N SER A 15 -19.41 -4.47 -5.32
CA SER A 15 -19.47 -3.65 -6.54
C SER A 15 -19.52 -2.13 -6.32
N ARG A 16 -19.91 -1.65 -5.13
CA ARG A 16 -19.86 -0.23 -4.75
C ARG A 16 -18.44 0.35 -4.75
N TYR A 17 -17.42 -0.48 -4.57
CA TYR A 17 -16.01 -0.07 -4.65
C TYR A 17 -15.43 -0.23 -6.05
N LYS A 18 -16.23 -0.62 -7.05
CA LYS A 18 -15.70 -0.85 -8.39
C LYS A 18 -14.99 0.38 -8.95
N GLY A 19 -13.76 0.18 -9.41
CA GLY A 19 -12.93 1.25 -9.97
C GLY A 19 -12.24 2.14 -8.92
N THR A 20 -12.39 1.83 -7.62
CA THR A 20 -11.60 2.43 -6.55
C THR A 20 -10.38 1.55 -6.22
N THR A 21 -9.50 2.06 -5.36
CA THR A 21 -8.35 1.36 -4.78
C THR A 21 -8.74 0.20 -3.85
N TYR A 22 -10.03 0.06 -3.53
CA TYR A 22 -10.57 -1.06 -2.75
C TYR A 22 -11.11 -2.20 -3.62
N ASP A 23 -11.19 -2.01 -4.95
CA ASP A 23 -11.60 -3.05 -5.90
C ASP A 23 -10.50 -4.11 -6.05
N VAL A 24 -10.78 -5.34 -5.64
CA VAL A 24 -9.84 -6.46 -5.83
C VAL A 24 -9.51 -6.73 -7.30
N GLU A 25 -10.29 -6.22 -8.26
CA GLU A 25 -9.91 -6.28 -9.66
C GLU A 25 -8.68 -5.43 -9.97
N ARG A 26 -8.56 -4.26 -9.34
CA ARG A 26 -7.40 -3.37 -9.46
C ARG A 26 -6.17 -4.04 -8.86
N GLU A 27 -6.33 -4.69 -7.71
CA GLU A 27 -5.27 -5.49 -7.08
C GLU A 27 -4.81 -6.63 -8.01
N LYS A 28 -5.75 -7.38 -8.58
CA LYS A 28 -5.47 -8.42 -9.58
C LYS A 28 -4.68 -7.87 -10.77
N ASP A 29 -5.10 -6.74 -11.34
CA ASP A 29 -4.42 -6.14 -12.49
C ASP A 29 -2.99 -5.68 -12.13
N MET A 30 -2.80 -5.15 -10.92
CA MET A 30 -1.46 -4.79 -10.42
C MET A 30 -0.58 -6.00 -10.16
N MET A 31 -1.09 -7.07 -9.56
CA MET A 31 -0.34 -8.32 -9.35
C MET A 31 0.12 -8.93 -10.68
N LEU A 32 -0.76 -8.94 -11.70
CA LEU A 32 -0.40 -9.42 -13.03
C LEU A 32 0.66 -8.53 -13.70
N TRP A 33 0.59 -7.20 -13.52
CA TRP A 33 1.58 -6.27 -14.07
C TRP A 33 2.94 -6.33 -13.35
N LEU A 34 2.93 -6.63 -12.06
CA LEU A 34 4.13 -6.77 -11.23
C LEU A 34 4.78 -8.15 -11.31
N GLU A 35 4.13 -9.13 -11.95
CA GLU A 35 4.69 -10.46 -12.13
C GLU A 35 6.05 -10.38 -12.87
N GLY A 36 7.11 -10.86 -12.22
CA GLY A 36 8.48 -10.78 -12.73
C GLY A 36 9.20 -9.45 -12.47
N LYS A 37 8.51 -8.43 -11.93
CA LYS A 37 9.10 -7.16 -11.46
C LYS A 37 9.30 -7.17 -9.95
N LEU A 38 8.33 -7.68 -9.20
CA LEU A 38 8.35 -7.80 -7.74
C LEU A 38 7.91 -9.20 -7.30
N PRO A 39 8.32 -9.65 -6.10
CA PRO A 39 7.75 -10.84 -5.49
C PRO A 39 6.32 -10.52 -5.05
N VAL A 40 5.34 -11.03 -5.78
CA VAL A 40 3.91 -10.87 -5.48
C VAL A 40 3.21 -12.23 -5.53
N PRO A 41 2.10 -12.43 -4.80
CA PRO A 41 1.34 -13.66 -4.90
C PRO A 41 0.84 -13.91 -6.33
N LYS A 42 0.59 -15.18 -6.66
CA LYS A 42 0.07 -15.55 -7.98
C LYS A 42 -1.44 -15.39 -8.01
N VAL A 43 -1.95 -14.67 -9.01
CA VAL A 43 -3.38 -14.67 -9.32
C VAL A 43 -3.78 -16.04 -9.87
N LEU A 44 -4.66 -16.74 -9.15
CA LEU A 44 -5.13 -18.07 -9.55
C LEU A 44 -6.49 -18.01 -10.26
N HIS A 45 -7.36 -17.12 -9.79
CA HIS A 45 -8.67 -16.90 -10.38
C HIS A 45 -9.20 -15.51 -10.07
N PHE A 46 -9.96 -14.94 -10.99
CA PHE A 46 -10.75 -13.75 -10.76
C PHE A 46 -12.12 -13.91 -11.40
N GLU A 47 -13.17 -13.56 -10.66
CA GLU A 47 -14.52 -13.51 -11.21
C GLU A 47 -15.34 -12.37 -10.60
N ARG A 48 -16.29 -11.88 -11.40
CA ARG A 48 -17.36 -11.01 -10.93
C ARG A 48 -18.64 -11.83 -10.88
N HIS A 49 -19.26 -11.93 -9.71
CA HIS A 49 -20.48 -12.69 -9.52
C HIS A 49 -21.38 -12.03 -8.47
N ASP A 50 -22.67 -11.90 -8.78
CA ASP A 50 -23.72 -11.41 -7.87
C ASP A 50 -23.39 -10.08 -7.14
N GLY A 51 -22.81 -9.12 -7.86
CA GLY A 51 -22.44 -7.82 -7.28
C GLY A 51 -21.13 -7.82 -6.47
N TRP A 52 -20.35 -8.90 -6.56
CA TRP A 52 -19.02 -9.00 -5.94
C TRP A 52 -17.93 -9.21 -6.98
N SER A 53 -16.76 -8.60 -6.76
CA SER A 53 -15.49 -8.98 -7.39
C SER A 53 -14.75 -9.94 -6.44
N ASN A 54 -14.24 -11.05 -6.96
CA ASN A 54 -13.59 -12.10 -6.18
C ASN A 54 -12.21 -12.39 -6.77
N LEU A 55 -11.17 -12.37 -5.94
CA LEU A 55 -9.79 -12.63 -6.31
C LEU A 55 -9.24 -13.78 -5.46
N LEU A 56 -8.95 -14.91 -6.11
CA LEU A 56 -8.25 -16.04 -5.51
C LEU A 56 -6.77 -15.97 -5.88
N MET A 57 -5.90 -16.05 -4.87
CA MET A 57 -4.45 -15.97 -5.02
C MET A 57 -3.71 -17.00 -4.17
N SER A 58 -2.44 -17.25 -4.50
CA SER A 58 -1.55 -18.06 -3.66
C SER A 58 -1.19 -17.33 -2.37
N GLU A 59 -0.68 -18.07 -1.38
CA GLU A 59 0.05 -17.49 -0.24
C GLU A 59 1.32 -16.76 -0.71
N ALA A 60 1.71 -15.72 0.03
CA ALA A 60 3.02 -15.07 -0.12
C ALA A 60 4.09 -15.92 0.57
N ASP A 61 5.29 -16.00 0.01
CA ASP A 61 6.40 -16.75 0.64
C ASP A 61 7.01 -15.91 1.76
N GLY A 62 7.47 -16.57 2.84
CA GLY A 62 8.09 -15.91 4.00
C GLY A 62 7.15 -15.69 5.18
N VAL A 63 7.58 -14.82 6.10
CA VAL A 63 6.81 -14.36 7.27
C VAL A 63 6.58 -12.85 7.17
N LEU A 64 5.57 -12.32 7.86
CA LEU A 64 5.35 -10.88 7.88
C LEU A 64 6.53 -10.15 8.52
N CYS A 65 6.88 -8.99 7.97
CA CYS A 65 7.95 -8.15 8.51
C CYS A 65 7.65 -7.75 9.96
N SER A 66 6.38 -7.40 10.27
CA SER A 66 5.96 -7.10 11.64
C SER A 66 6.27 -8.26 12.61
N GLU A 67 5.99 -9.50 12.20
CA GLU A 67 6.22 -10.70 13.02
C GLU A 67 7.71 -11.02 13.18
N GLU A 68 8.51 -10.92 12.12
CA GLU A 68 9.95 -11.24 12.16
C GLU A 68 10.70 -10.32 13.13
N TYR A 69 10.37 -9.03 13.15
CA TYR A 69 11.15 -8.05 13.91
C TYR A 69 10.61 -7.71 15.30
N GLU A 70 9.36 -8.09 15.63
CA GLU A 70 8.87 -8.09 17.01
C GLU A 70 9.79 -8.89 17.93
N ASP A 71 10.26 -10.05 17.47
CA ASP A 71 11.12 -10.96 18.23
C ASP A 71 12.60 -10.52 18.24
N GLU A 72 13.08 -9.89 17.16
CA GLU A 72 14.49 -9.53 17.00
C GLU A 72 14.92 -8.24 17.72
N GLN A 73 13.97 -7.38 18.15
CA GLN A 73 14.26 -6.08 18.77
C GLN A 73 15.33 -5.27 18.01
N SER A 74 15.26 -5.28 16.68
CA SER A 74 16.28 -4.68 15.81
C SER A 74 15.67 -3.61 14.88
N PRO A 75 15.29 -2.43 15.42
CA PRO A 75 14.72 -1.34 14.64
C PRO A 75 15.51 -0.99 13.38
N GLU A 76 16.84 -0.98 13.44
CA GLU A 76 17.71 -0.62 12.32
C GLU A 76 17.45 -1.50 11.09
N LYS A 77 17.16 -2.79 11.27
CA LYS A 77 16.86 -3.70 10.16
C LYS A 77 15.54 -3.37 9.46
N ILE A 78 14.52 -2.98 10.22
CA ILE A 78 13.24 -2.52 9.67
C ILE A 78 13.46 -1.25 8.85
N ILE A 79 14.26 -0.31 9.38
CA ILE A 79 14.59 0.93 8.68
C ILE A 79 15.34 0.66 7.36
N GLU A 80 16.33 -0.24 7.40
CA GLU A 80 17.05 -0.69 6.21
C GLU A 80 16.10 -1.34 5.19
N LEU A 81 15.17 -2.18 5.65
CA LEU A 81 14.18 -2.84 4.79
C LEU A 81 13.22 -1.85 4.14
N TYR A 82 12.71 -0.86 4.89
CA TYR A 82 11.88 0.19 4.30
C TYR A 82 12.64 0.98 3.24
N ALA A 83 13.90 1.36 3.51
CA ALA A 83 14.72 2.05 2.53
C ALA A 83 14.99 1.18 1.28
N GLU A 84 15.21 -0.12 1.45
CA GLU A 84 15.32 -1.07 0.34
C GLU A 84 14.03 -1.13 -0.49
N CYS A 85 12.87 -1.25 0.15
CA CYS A 85 11.57 -1.30 -0.52
C CYS A 85 11.29 -0.03 -1.33
N ILE A 86 11.54 1.15 -0.76
CA ILE A 86 11.38 2.44 -1.45
C ILE A 86 12.28 2.50 -2.70
N ARG A 87 13.57 2.17 -2.55
CA ARG A 87 14.49 2.16 -3.71
C ARG A 87 14.08 1.14 -4.76
N LEU A 88 13.62 -0.04 -4.36
CA LEU A 88 13.13 -1.08 -5.25
C LEU A 88 11.92 -0.58 -6.06
N PHE A 89 10.93 0.00 -5.40
CA PHE A 89 9.75 0.55 -6.06
C PHE A 89 10.11 1.70 -7.01
N HIS A 90 10.93 2.64 -6.57
CA HIS A 90 11.35 3.78 -7.40
C HIS A 90 12.19 3.36 -8.61
N SER A 91 12.74 2.13 -8.62
CA SER A 91 13.50 1.59 -9.76
C SER A 91 12.62 1.01 -10.87
N ILE A 92 11.33 0.79 -10.62
CA ILE A 92 10.40 0.20 -11.59
C ILE A 92 10.03 1.23 -12.66
N ASP A 93 10.15 0.85 -13.93
CA ASP A 93 9.63 1.66 -15.03
C ASP A 93 8.09 1.70 -14.97
N ILE A 94 7.57 2.91 -14.82
CA ILE A 94 6.13 3.19 -14.71
C ILE A 94 5.45 3.52 -16.03
N SER A 95 6.18 3.52 -17.14
CA SER A 95 5.65 3.95 -18.45
C SER A 95 4.42 3.14 -18.89
N ASP A 96 4.35 1.86 -18.51
CA ASP A 96 3.26 0.93 -18.80
C ASP A 96 2.41 0.56 -17.57
N CYS A 97 2.57 1.26 -16.44
CA CYS A 97 1.81 1.00 -15.23
C CYS A 97 0.31 1.25 -15.46
N PRO A 98 -0.57 0.27 -15.19
CA PRO A 98 -1.97 0.32 -15.61
C PRO A 98 -2.81 1.34 -14.83
N TYR A 99 -2.37 1.70 -13.61
CA TYR A 99 -3.09 2.64 -12.76
C TYR A 99 -2.25 3.86 -12.38
N THR A 100 -2.96 4.93 -12.07
CA THR A 100 -2.41 6.16 -11.51
C THR A 100 -3.06 6.41 -10.16
N ASN A 101 -2.26 6.94 -9.25
CA ASN A 101 -2.61 7.43 -7.92
C ASN A 101 -2.14 8.87 -7.77
N SER A 102 -2.15 9.62 -8.87
CA SER A 102 -1.92 11.07 -8.84
C SER A 102 -2.89 11.74 -7.85
N LEU A 103 -2.51 12.90 -7.33
CA LEU A 103 -3.35 13.70 -6.43
C LEU A 103 -4.77 13.86 -6.97
N ASP A 104 -4.93 14.15 -8.27
CA ASP A 104 -6.25 14.29 -8.90
C ASP A 104 -7.08 13.01 -8.84
N SER A 105 -6.46 11.84 -9.10
CA SER A 105 -7.15 10.55 -9.04
C SER A 105 -7.56 10.18 -7.61
N ARG A 106 -6.68 10.40 -6.64
CA ARG A 106 -6.96 10.13 -5.22
C ARG A 106 -8.02 11.07 -4.65
N LEU A 107 -8.02 12.34 -5.06
CA LEU A 107 -9.06 13.30 -4.67
C LEU A 107 -10.42 12.97 -5.31
N ALA A 108 -10.43 12.52 -6.56
CA ALA A 108 -11.67 12.07 -7.21
C ALA A 108 -12.25 10.83 -6.50
N GLU A 109 -11.39 9.90 -6.11
CA GLU A 109 -11.78 8.73 -5.32
C GLU A 109 -12.29 9.12 -3.94
N LEU A 110 -11.59 9.98 -3.20
CA LEU A 110 -12.03 10.45 -1.88
C LEU A 110 -13.40 11.14 -1.96
N ASP A 111 -13.64 12.00 -2.96
CA ASP A 111 -14.95 12.62 -3.15
C ASP A 111 -16.04 11.58 -3.44
N TYR A 112 -15.75 10.55 -4.26
CA TYR A 112 -16.67 9.44 -4.49
C TYR A 112 -16.99 8.71 -3.18
N LEU A 113 -15.99 8.36 -2.38
CA LEU A 113 -16.18 7.64 -1.13
C LEU A 113 -17.00 8.46 -0.12
N LEU A 114 -16.73 9.76 0.00
CA LEU A 114 -17.48 10.68 0.86
C LEU A 114 -18.93 10.89 0.39
N ASN A 115 -19.18 10.96 -0.93
CA ASN A 115 -20.52 11.16 -1.49
C ASN A 115 -21.40 9.90 -1.44
N ASN A 116 -20.81 8.73 -1.18
CA ASN A 116 -21.52 7.44 -1.15
C ASN A 116 -21.47 6.77 0.23
N ASP A 117 -21.05 7.49 1.27
CA ASP A 117 -20.94 6.98 2.65
C ASP A 117 -20.05 5.71 2.73
N LEU A 118 -18.96 5.67 1.95
CA LEU A 118 -18.00 4.56 1.88
C LEU A 118 -16.65 4.88 2.55
N ALA A 119 -16.38 6.15 2.84
CA ALA A 119 -15.19 6.57 3.56
C ALA A 119 -15.37 6.35 5.07
N ASP A 120 -14.27 6.04 5.76
CA ASP A 120 -14.22 6.25 7.20
C ASP A 120 -14.20 7.75 7.49
N VAL A 121 -15.23 8.21 8.20
CA VAL A 121 -15.43 9.62 8.55
C VAL A 121 -15.31 9.84 10.05
N ASP A 122 -14.91 8.82 10.80
CA ASP A 122 -14.65 8.93 12.23
C ASP A 122 -13.30 9.62 12.45
N CYS A 123 -13.34 10.87 12.91
CA CYS A 123 -12.15 11.64 13.21
C CYS A 123 -11.37 11.12 14.43
N GLU A 124 -11.92 10.18 15.22
CA GLU A 124 -11.14 9.49 16.26
C GLU A 124 -10.03 8.60 15.69
N ASN A 125 -10.13 8.22 14.41
CA ASN A 125 -9.11 7.44 13.70
C ASN A 125 -8.01 8.31 13.04
N TRP A 126 -8.02 9.63 13.27
CA TRP A 126 -7.04 10.55 12.70
C TRP A 126 -5.83 10.74 13.61
N GLU A 127 -4.70 11.14 13.03
CA GLU A 127 -3.51 11.54 13.79
C GLU A 127 -3.83 12.72 14.72
N GLU A 128 -3.29 12.71 15.93
CA GLU A 128 -3.57 13.71 16.98
C GLU A 128 -3.29 15.15 16.53
N ASP A 129 -2.36 15.33 15.59
CA ASP A 129 -1.96 16.63 15.06
C ASP A 129 -2.74 17.08 13.81
N THR A 130 -3.78 16.33 13.40
CA THR A 130 -4.62 16.67 12.25
C THR A 130 -5.41 17.96 12.53
N PRO A 131 -5.19 19.06 11.77
CA PRO A 131 -5.74 20.38 12.12
C PRO A 131 -7.17 20.61 11.60
N PHE A 132 -7.80 19.60 11.01
CA PHE A 132 -9.11 19.69 10.37
C PHE A 132 -10.19 19.11 11.27
N LYS A 133 -11.42 19.62 11.16
CA LYS A 133 -12.53 19.22 12.04
C LYS A 133 -13.35 18.07 11.48
N ASP A 134 -13.37 17.93 10.16
CA ASP A 134 -14.14 16.92 9.46
C ASP A 134 -13.52 16.59 8.09
N PRO A 135 -13.88 15.44 7.48
CA PRO A 135 -13.31 15.01 6.20
C PRO A 135 -13.53 15.98 5.02
N ARG A 136 -14.57 16.83 5.06
CA ARG A 136 -14.84 17.80 3.98
C ARG A 136 -13.90 19.00 4.07
N GLU A 137 -13.61 19.46 5.29
CA GLU A 137 -12.60 20.52 5.50
C GLU A 137 -11.22 20.08 4.99
N LEU A 138 -10.81 18.84 5.32
CA LEU A 138 -9.58 18.25 4.79
C LEU A 138 -9.61 18.13 3.26
N TYR A 139 -10.70 17.63 2.69
CA TYR A 139 -10.85 17.50 1.24
C TYR A 139 -10.73 18.85 0.50
N ASP A 140 -11.39 19.90 1.00
CA ASP A 140 -11.35 21.24 0.39
C ASP A 140 -9.95 21.86 0.45
N PHE A 141 -9.21 21.62 1.55
CA PHE A 141 -7.82 22.00 1.68
C PHE A 141 -6.94 21.29 0.64
N LEU A 142 -6.98 19.95 0.58
CA LEU A 142 -6.16 19.15 -0.34
C LEU A 142 -6.46 19.44 -1.82
N LYS A 143 -7.70 19.84 -2.13
CA LYS A 143 -8.09 20.24 -3.48
C LYS A 143 -7.42 21.55 -3.92
N THR A 144 -7.07 22.41 -2.96
CA THR A 144 -6.47 23.73 -3.20
C THR A 144 -4.95 23.67 -3.10
N GLU A 145 -4.42 22.97 -2.10
CA GLU A 145 -2.99 22.89 -1.79
C GLU A 145 -2.36 21.63 -2.41
N LYS A 146 -2.13 21.67 -3.73
CA LYS A 146 -1.51 20.55 -4.46
C LYS A 146 -0.02 20.82 -4.72
N PRO A 147 0.89 20.02 -4.16
CA PRO A 147 2.29 20.07 -4.55
C PRO A 147 2.50 19.54 -5.98
N GLU A 148 3.67 19.83 -6.56
CA GLU A 148 4.12 19.15 -7.78
C GLU A 148 4.45 17.69 -7.46
N GLU A 149 4.08 16.76 -8.35
CA GLU A 149 4.31 15.33 -8.17
C GLU A 149 5.57 14.85 -8.91
N GLU A 150 6.44 14.13 -8.21
CA GLU A 150 7.54 13.34 -8.78
C GLU A 150 7.10 11.87 -8.86
N LEU A 151 6.59 11.48 -10.03
CA LEU A 151 5.94 10.17 -10.19
C LEU A 151 6.92 9.01 -10.20
N VAL A 152 6.65 8.05 -9.34
CA VAL A 152 7.33 6.75 -9.19
C VAL A 152 6.29 5.64 -9.11
N PHE A 153 6.73 4.38 -9.11
CA PHE A 153 5.86 3.30 -8.67
C PHE A 153 5.73 3.37 -7.14
N SER A 154 4.50 3.31 -6.65
CA SER A 154 4.18 3.31 -5.22
C SER A 154 3.22 2.16 -4.91
N HIS A 155 3.37 1.59 -3.73
CA HIS A 155 2.48 0.61 -3.13
C HIS A 155 1.15 1.23 -2.69
N GLY A 156 1.21 2.43 -2.13
CA GLY A 156 0.05 3.18 -1.63
C GLY A 156 -0.44 2.74 -0.25
N ASP A 157 0.30 1.84 0.41
CA ASP A 157 0.05 1.36 1.78
C ASP A 157 1.27 0.62 2.34
N LEU A 158 2.46 1.22 2.18
CA LEU A 158 3.72 0.56 2.50
C LEU A 158 4.00 0.57 4.02
N GLY A 159 3.46 -0.44 4.72
CA GLY A 159 3.77 -0.76 6.11
C GLY A 159 4.35 -2.17 6.25
N ASP A 160 4.87 -2.49 7.43
CA ASP A 160 5.46 -3.79 7.79
C ASP A 160 4.47 -4.97 7.70
N SER A 161 3.18 -4.70 7.91
CA SER A 161 2.09 -5.67 7.71
C SER A 161 1.84 -6.06 6.24
N ASN A 162 2.44 -5.35 5.28
CA ASN A 162 2.29 -5.62 3.85
C ASN A 162 3.57 -6.16 3.18
N ILE A 163 4.63 -6.38 3.95
CA ILE A 163 5.92 -6.86 3.48
C ILE A 163 6.20 -8.23 4.07
N PHE A 164 6.52 -9.20 3.22
CA PHE A 164 6.98 -10.53 3.63
C PHE A 164 8.49 -10.64 3.52
N VAL A 165 9.11 -11.26 4.52
CA VAL A 165 10.56 -11.47 4.63
C VAL A 165 10.87 -12.96 4.71
N LYS A 166 11.96 -13.36 4.05
CA LYS A 166 12.52 -14.71 4.11
C LYS A 166 14.03 -14.64 4.02
N ASP A 167 14.71 -15.30 4.95
CA ASP A 167 16.18 -15.28 5.06
C ASP A 167 16.76 -13.85 5.08
N GLY A 168 16.06 -12.92 5.77
CA GLY A 168 16.45 -11.52 5.91
C GLY A 168 16.31 -10.67 4.64
N LYS A 169 15.49 -11.09 3.66
CA LYS A 169 15.23 -10.35 2.44
C LYS A 169 13.73 -10.29 2.13
N VAL A 170 13.32 -9.25 1.42
CA VAL A 170 11.97 -9.15 0.87
C VAL A 170 11.66 -10.38 0.01
N SER A 171 10.52 -10.99 0.27
CA SER A 171 10.04 -12.23 -0.35
C SER A 171 8.58 -12.15 -0.81
N GLY A 172 7.87 -11.08 -0.47
CA GLY A 172 6.51 -10.82 -0.94
C GLY A 172 6.02 -9.41 -0.62
N PHE A 173 5.17 -8.88 -1.48
CA PHE A 173 4.33 -7.72 -1.23
C PHE A 173 2.86 -8.11 -1.42
N ILE A 174 2.00 -7.71 -0.50
CA ILE A 174 0.55 -7.95 -0.55
C ILE A 174 -0.22 -6.63 -0.58
N ASP A 175 -1.54 -6.66 -0.66
CA ASP A 175 -2.40 -5.47 -0.58
C ASP A 175 -2.09 -4.39 -1.63
N LEU A 176 -1.85 -4.85 -2.85
CA LEU A 176 -1.48 -4.02 -4.00
C LEU A 176 -2.66 -3.26 -4.62
N GLY A 177 -3.84 -3.32 -3.99
CA GLY A 177 -5.06 -2.63 -4.42
C GLY A 177 -4.92 -1.11 -4.46
N ARG A 178 -3.99 -0.54 -3.69
CA ARG A 178 -3.66 0.89 -3.69
C ARG A 178 -2.43 1.24 -4.54
N SER A 179 -1.77 0.27 -5.17
CA SER A 179 -0.48 0.51 -5.86
C SER A 179 -0.63 1.15 -7.24
N GLY A 180 0.37 1.86 -7.73
CA GLY A 180 0.32 2.56 -9.02
C GLY A 180 1.27 3.74 -9.08
N ARG A 181 1.11 4.58 -10.11
CA ARG A 181 1.93 5.79 -10.28
C ARG A 181 1.54 6.85 -9.26
N ALA A 182 2.42 7.20 -8.34
CA ALA A 182 2.16 8.23 -7.34
C ALA A 182 3.40 9.08 -7.13
N ASP A 183 3.22 10.22 -6.45
CA ASP A 183 4.34 10.98 -5.92
C ASP A 183 5.18 10.14 -4.94
N LYS A 184 6.50 10.28 -5.00
CA LYS A 184 7.46 9.53 -4.17
C LYS A 184 7.20 9.65 -2.67
N TRP A 185 6.64 10.76 -2.20
CA TRP A 185 6.37 10.96 -0.79
C TRP A 185 5.22 10.11 -0.28
N TYR A 186 4.42 9.51 -1.17
CA TYR A 186 3.25 8.73 -0.75
C TYR A 186 3.64 7.52 0.10
N ASP A 187 4.56 6.68 -0.38
CA ASP A 187 5.03 5.53 0.39
C ASP A 187 6.00 5.94 1.50
N ILE A 188 6.83 6.96 1.27
CA ILE A 188 7.76 7.49 2.30
C ILE A 188 6.96 7.96 3.53
N ALA A 189 5.82 8.62 3.35
CA ALA A 189 4.97 9.06 4.45
C ALA A 189 4.41 7.87 5.25
N PHE A 190 4.02 6.77 4.59
CA PHE A 190 3.59 5.55 5.28
C PHE A 190 4.72 4.91 6.08
N CYS A 191 5.94 4.83 5.54
CA CYS A 191 7.09 4.34 6.28
C CYS A 191 7.38 5.21 7.50
N VAL A 192 7.42 6.54 7.33
CA VAL A 192 7.67 7.49 8.45
C VAL A 192 6.62 7.35 9.55
N ARG A 193 5.34 7.21 9.17
CA ARG A 193 4.27 6.96 10.13
C ARG A 193 4.48 5.66 10.90
N SER A 194 4.71 4.55 10.19
CA SER A 194 4.93 3.23 10.81
C SER A 194 6.15 3.25 11.75
N ILE A 195 7.26 3.88 11.34
CA ILE A 195 8.45 4.05 12.19
C ILE A 195 8.11 4.81 13.49
N ARG A 196 7.30 5.86 13.42
CA ARG A 196 6.90 6.63 14.60
C ARG A 196 5.94 5.88 15.51
N GLU A 197 5.02 5.10 14.96
CA GLU A 197 4.05 4.33 15.73
C GLU A 197 4.68 3.10 16.39
N ASP A 198 5.50 2.34 15.65
CA ASP A 198 5.98 1.03 16.07
C ASP A 198 7.32 1.11 16.83
N ILE A 199 8.18 2.08 16.47
CA ILE A 199 9.53 2.21 17.03
C ILE A 199 9.65 3.44 17.94
N GLY A 200 9.08 4.58 17.53
CA GLY A 200 8.87 5.76 18.39
C GLY A 200 10.05 6.74 18.55
N GLU A 201 11.28 6.38 18.14
CA GLU A 201 12.43 7.29 18.26
C GLU A 201 12.74 8.03 16.95
N GLU A 202 12.79 9.37 16.99
CA GLU A 202 13.02 10.21 15.79
C GLU A 202 14.36 9.92 15.10
N GLN A 203 15.36 9.40 15.83
CA GLN A 203 16.65 8.98 15.26
C GLN A 203 16.49 7.92 14.16
N TYR A 204 15.43 7.10 14.21
CA TYR A 204 15.15 6.09 13.18
C TYR A 204 14.49 6.69 11.94
N VAL A 205 13.73 7.76 12.09
CA VAL A 205 13.25 8.56 10.96
C VAL A 205 14.42 9.27 10.29
N GLU A 206 15.36 9.83 11.05
CA GLU A 206 16.60 10.41 10.52
C GLU A 206 17.43 9.37 9.78
N LEU A 207 17.64 8.18 10.36
CA LEU A 207 18.32 7.06 9.72
C LEU A 207 17.64 6.65 8.41
N PHE A 208 16.29 6.58 8.39
CA PHE A 208 15.54 6.25 7.19
C PHE A 208 15.83 7.24 6.05
N PHE A 209 15.79 8.55 6.34
CA PHE A 209 16.12 9.57 5.34
C PHE A 209 17.60 9.53 4.92
N ASP A 210 18.54 9.32 5.85
CA ASP A 210 19.96 9.15 5.53
C ASP A 210 20.20 7.97 4.57
N LEU A 211 19.43 6.88 4.72
CA LEU A 211 19.47 5.75 3.80
C LEU A 211 18.84 6.09 2.44
N LEU A 212 17.79 6.91 2.37
CA LEU A 212 17.21 7.29 1.07
C LEU A 212 18.13 8.21 0.25
N GLY A 213 18.98 9.00 0.92
CA GLY A 213 19.91 9.96 0.31
C GLY A 213 19.25 11.26 -0.12
#